data_AF-A0A0C9YAL0-F1
#
_entry.id   AF-A0A0C9YAL0-F1
#
_cell.length_a   1.000
_cell.length_b   1.000
_cell.length_c   1.000
_cell.angle_alpha   90.00
_cell.angle_beta   90.00
_cell.angle_gamma   90.00
#
_symmetry.space_group_name_H-M   'P 1'
#
loop_
_entity.id
_entity.type
_entity.pdbx_description
1 polymer ?
#
loop_
_entity_poly.entity_id
_entity_poly.type
_entity_poly.pdbx_seq_one_letter_code
_entity_poly.pdbx_strand_id
1 'polypeptide(L)' 'INYYTSAGNRTTSNAAIPIKPNSSVRFTGRTDVLATLKKHFTAESNDKLRSRKFFLLYGMGGIGKTQICLRLIEEMD' A
#
# COMPACT_ATOMS: atom_id res chain seq x y z
N ILE A 1 17.71 -6.20 -4.63
CA ILE A 1 17.49 -7.52 -4.00
C ILE A 1 16.21 -8.08 -4.61
N ASN A 2 16.32 -9.10 -5.44
CA ASN A 2 15.17 -9.75 -6.09
C ASN A 2 14.70 -10.91 -5.20
N TYR A 3 13.53 -10.77 -4.58
CA TYR A 3 12.94 -11.80 -3.73
C TYR A 3 11.97 -12.67 -4.55
N TYR A 4 12.52 -13.61 -5.32
CA TYR A 4 11.72 -14.73 -5.85
C TYR A 4 12.04 -15.97 -5.02
N THR A 5 11.16 -16.29 -4.07
CA THR A 5 11.29 -17.47 -3.22
C THR A 5 10.86 -18.71 -3.99
N SER A 6 11.82 -19.63 -4.14
CA SER A 6 11.73 -20.93 -4.79
C SER A 6 10.57 -21.79 -4.26
N ALA A 7 9.96 -22.52 -5.19
CA ALA A 7 8.78 -23.34 -5.04
C ALA A 7 9.03 -24.58 -4.15
N GLY A 8 8.17 -24.73 -3.13
CA GLY A 8 7.95 -26.02 -2.46
C GLY A 8 6.79 -26.74 -3.13
N ASN A 9 7.05 -27.96 -3.62
CA ASN A 9 6.13 -28.83 -4.36
C ASN A 9 4.72 -28.91 -3.74
N ARG A 10 3.76 -28.18 -4.32
CA ARG A 10 2.31 -28.43 -4.21
C ARG A 10 1.67 -28.22 -5.58
N THR A 11 0.98 -29.22 -6.07
CA THR A 11 0.16 -29.18 -7.28
C THR A 11 -1.11 -28.35 -7.03
N THR A 12 -1.04 -27.02 -7.14
CA THR A 12 -2.21 -26.13 -7.27
C THR A 12 -1.78 -24.80 -7.90
N SER A 13 -2.24 -24.54 -9.14
CA SER A 13 -2.15 -23.32 -9.97
C SER A 13 -0.87 -22.45 -9.90
N ASN A 14 -0.31 -22.12 -11.07
CA ASN A 14 0.83 -21.18 -11.25
C ASN A 14 0.61 -19.74 -10.74
N ALA A 15 -0.38 -19.50 -9.87
CA ALA A 15 -0.61 -18.19 -9.26
C ALA A 15 0.37 -18.00 -8.09
N ALA A 16 1.42 -17.21 -8.32
CA ALA A 16 2.26 -16.70 -7.24
C ALA A 16 1.37 -15.93 -6.24
N ILE A 17 1.39 -16.33 -4.96
CA ILE A 17 0.66 -15.61 -3.91
C ILE A 17 1.41 -14.29 -3.66
N PRO A 18 0.76 -13.12 -3.82
CA PRO A 18 1.44 -11.85 -3.60
C PRO A 18 1.76 -11.67 -2.11
N ILE A 19 2.98 -11.20 -1.81
CA ILE A 19 3.45 -10.95 -0.44
C ILE A 19 2.59 -9.88 0.25
N LYS A 20 2.07 -8.92 -0.53
CA LYS A 20 1.09 -7.92 -0.10
C LYS A 20 -0.26 -8.24 -0.78
N PRO A 21 -1.37 -8.41 -0.04
CA PRO A 21 -2.67 -8.50 -0.67
C PRO A 21 -3.04 -7.20 -1.38
N ASN A 22 -3.90 -7.30 -2.39
CA ASN A 22 -4.51 -6.12 -2.99
C ASN A 22 -5.58 -5.52 -2.05
N SER A 23 -5.88 -4.25 -2.25
CA SER A 23 -7.06 -3.62 -1.68
C SER A 23 -8.31 -4.35 -2.17
N SER A 24 -9.30 -4.42 -1.30
CA SER A 24 -10.58 -5.04 -1.65
C SER A 24 -11.26 -4.23 -2.75
N VAL A 25 -11.77 -4.91 -3.77
CA VAL A 25 -12.62 -4.27 -4.81
C VAL A 25 -13.89 -3.64 -4.24
N ARG A 26 -14.30 -4.03 -3.03
CA ARG A 26 -15.45 -3.45 -2.30
C ARG A 26 -15.05 -2.27 -1.42
N PHE A 27 -13.77 -1.96 -1.29
CA PHE A 27 -13.31 -0.80 -0.55
C PHE A 27 -13.55 0.46 -1.39
N THR A 28 -14.44 1.33 -0.91
CA THR A 28 -14.87 2.55 -1.61
C THR A 28 -14.80 3.77 -0.68
N GLY A 29 -14.88 4.97 -1.26
CA GLY A 29 -14.77 6.23 -0.54
C GLY A 29 -13.32 6.53 -0.09
N ARG A 30 -13.17 7.45 0.89
CA ARG A 30 -11.87 7.87 1.47
C ARG A 30 -10.88 8.46 0.47
N THR A 31 -11.39 9.01 -0.64
CA THR A 31 -10.60 9.65 -1.69
C THR A 31 -9.88 10.91 -1.18
N ASP A 32 -10.48 11.63 -0.23
CA ASP A 32 -9.89 12.75 0.50
C ASP A 32 -8.64 12.34 1.29
N VAL A 33 -8.73 11.23 2.03
CA VAL A 33 -7.63 10.68 2.81
C VAL A 33 -6.52 10.18 1.89
N LEU A 34 -6.87 9.48 0.80
CA LEU A 34 -5.92 9.01 -0.22
C LEU A 34 -5.19 10.18 -0.89
N ALA A 35 -5.92 11.23 -1.29
CA ALA A 35 -5.31 12.42 -1.88
C ALA A 35 -4.33 13.11 -0.92
N THR A 36 -4.69 13.19 0.38
CA THR A 36 -3.82 13.75 1.42
C THR A 36 -2.55 12.93 1.61
N LEU A 37 -2.70 11.60 1.68
CA LEU A 37 -1.58 10.66 1.78
C LEU A 37 -0.64 10.78 0.59
N LYS A 38 -1.18 10.73 -0.64
CA LYS A 38 -0.40 10.88 -1.87
C LYS A 38 0.38 12.17 -1.86
N LYS A 39 -0.29 13.31 -1.64
CA LYS A 39 0.36 14.62 -1.58
C LYS A 39 1.50 14.64 -0.56
N HIS A 40 1.31 14.07 0.62
CA HIS A 40 2.35 14.02 1.65
C HIS A 40 3.58 13.23 1.17
N PHE A 41 3.38 12.04 0.61
CA PHE A 41 4.49 11.18 0.19
C PHE A 41 5.15 11.60 -1.12
N THR A 42 4.40 12.16 -2.09
CA THR A 42 4.92 12.60 -3.40
C THR A 42 5.44 14.04 -3.43
N ALA A 43 5.14 14.88 -2.43
CA ALA A 43 5.67 16.24 -2.39
C ALA A 43 7.21 16.21 -2.43
N GLU A 44 7.81 16.77 -3.48
CA GLU A 44 9.27 16.90 -3.58
C GLU A 44 9.77 17.72 -2.39
N SER A 45 10.74 17.17 -1.65
CA SER A 45 11.45 17.93 -0.63
C SER A 45 12.46 18.82 -1.35
N ASN A 46 12.33 20.14 -1.21
CA ASN A 46 13.40 21.08 -1.62
C ASN A 46 14.69 20.89 -0.80
N ASP A 47 14.66 20.00 0.18
CA ASP A 47 15.79 19.65 1.01
C ASP A 47 16.72 18.67 0.28
N LYS A 48 18.02 18.98 0.27
CA LYS A 48 19.06 18.20 -0.41
C LYS A 48 19.24 16.80 0.20
N LEU A 49 18.68 16.59 1.40
CA LEU A 49 18.59 15.31 2.07
C LEU A 49 17.13 14.83 2.05
N ARG A 50 16.80 13.83 1.22
CA ARG A 50 15.50 13.15 1.30
C ARG A 50 15.32 12.54 2.69
N SER A 51 14.53 13.18 3.53
CA SER A 51 14.20 12.67 4.88
C SER A 51 13.08 11.63 4.82
N ARG A 52 13.06 10.72 5.79
CA ARG A 52 12.00 9.72 5.91
C ARG A 52 10.70 10.39 6.33
N LYS A 53 9.64 10.19 5.53
CA LYS A 53 8.30 10.71 5.80
C LYS A 53 7.47 9.71 6.62
N PHE A 54 6.62 10.24 7.50
CA PHE A 54 5.71 9.47 8.35
C PHE A 54 4.31 10.08 8.33
N PHE A 55 3.28 9.25 8.36
CA PHE A 55 1.88 9.67 8.41
C PHE A 55 1.11 8.81 9.40
N LEU A 56 0.35 9.44 10.32
CA LEU A 56 -0.49 8.74 11.28
C LEU A 56 -1.92 8.61 10.74
N LEU A 57 -2.33 7.39 10.43
CA LEU A 57 -3.71 7.05 10.06
C LEU A 57 -4.42 6.40 11.27
N TYR A 58 -5.42 7.09 11.83
CA TYR A 58 -6.14 6.66 13.04
C TYR A 58 -7.66 6.61 12.82
N GLY A 59 -8.38 5.92 13.72
CA GLY A 59 -9.83 5.74 13.66
C GLY A 59 -10.28 4.40 14.25
N MET A 60 -11.59 4.20 14.36
CA MET A 60 -12.20 2.99 14.92
C MET A 60 -11.75 1.69 14.23
N GLY A 61 -11.94 0.56 14.90
CA GLY A 61 -11.74 -0.77 14.30
C GLY A 61 -12.64 -0.97 13.07
N GLY A 62 -12.18 -1.73 12.09
CA GLY A 62 -12.99 -2.06 10.89
C GLY A 62 -13.22 -0.93 9.88
N ILE A 63 -12.85 0.33 10.17
CA ILE A 63 -13.11 1.49 9.29
C ILE A 63 -12.30 1.48 7.98
N GLY A 64 -11.43 0.48 7.77
CA GLY A 64 -10.67 0.31 6.53
C GLY A 64 -9.30 0.96 6.50
N LYS A 65 -8.67 1.30 7.63
CA LYS A 65 -7.30 1.90 7.66
C LYS A 65 -6.27 1.10 6.86
N THR A 66 -6.24 -0.22 7.04
CA THR A 66 -5.37 -1.11 6.26
C THR A 66 -5.70 -1.07 4.77
N GLN A 67 -6.99 -1.02 4.40
CA GLN A 67 -7.41 -0.93 3.01
C GLN A 67 -6.98 0.38 2.35
N ILE A 68 -7.01 1.50 3.09
CA ILE A 68 -6.46 2.79 2.63
C ILE A 68 -4.97 2.65 2.31
N CYS A 69 -4.17 2.02 3.17
CA CYS A 69 -2.75 1.81 2.91
C CYS A 69 -2.49 0.90 1.70
N LEU A 70 -3.27 -0.17 1.54
CA LEU A 70 -3.14 -1.08 0.40
C LEU A 70 -3.47 -0.38 -0.92
N ARG A 71 -4.54 0.42 -0.93
CA ARG A 71 -4.97 1.21 -2.10
C ARG A 71 -4.01 2.35 -2.41
N LEU A 72 -3.42 3.00 -1.40
CA LEU A 72 -2.38 4.01 -1.62
C LEU A 72 -1.23 3.47 -2.45
N ILE A 73 -0.72 2.27 -2.11
CA ILE A 73 0.38 1.65 -2.85
C ILE A 73 -0.05 1.34 -4.29
N GLU A 74 -1.23 0.76 -4.48
CA GLU A 74 -1.77 0.45 -5.82
C GLU A 74 -1.97 1.66 -6.71
N GLU A 75 -2.25 2.84 -6.14
CA GLU A 75 -2.43 4.07 -6.91
C GLU A 75 -1.15 4.92 -7.00
N MET A 76 -0.04 4.47 -6.42
CA MET A 76 1.28 5.09 -6.50
C MET A 76 2.28 4.26 -7.32
N ASP A 77 2.02 2.95 -7.50
CA ASP A 77 2.70 2.09 -8.48
C ASP A 77 2.39 2.53 -9.93
#